data_AF-A0A455UBP3-F1
#
_entry.id   AF-A0A455UBP3-F1
#
_cell.length_a   1.000
_cell.length_b   1.000
_cell.length_c   1.000
_cell.angle_alpha   90.00
_cell.angle_beta   90.00
_cell.angle_gamma   90.00
#
_symmetry.space_group_name_H-M   'P 1'
#
loop_
_entity.id
_entity.type
_entity.pdbx_description
1 polymer ?
#
loop_
_entity_poly.entity_id
_entity_poly.type
_entity_poly.pdbx_seq_one_letter_code
_entity_poly.pdbx_strand_id
1 'polypeptide(L)'
;MSSASFGDGEYIFSFDNDLHIISHPNRPRGEDMSAYQDSSGMDLYAAFREAAQAGGGHVGYYSRRITGDEQVPKISYVAYLPEWEWSLATGVYVDDINAAFIAGLIRSIVILLIIGLPVTLLMGWVIRDVSRRLGGDPRYAASVVRYIADGDLTQTTQLSAKDRESLLFDINRMRETLAKTIGDIHHEANQVNNGVEQIVGVNEELSTRTEEQAASLAETASSMEQLTATVKQNAEHADHARTLATRAADSAQRGSDSMTTVITTMGTINESATQMSSIVNTIDGIAFQTNILALNASVEAARAGE
;
A
#
# COMPACT_ATOMS: atom_id res chain seq x y z
N MET A 1 86.99 45.69 34.89
CA MET A 1 86.31 44.81 35.87
C MET A 1 85.30 43.99 35.10
N SER A 2 85.29 42.67 35.26
CA SER A 2 84.40 41.75 34.54
C SER A 2 83.01 41.75 35.19
N SER A 3 82.04 42.45 34.62
CA SER A 3 80.63 42.23 34.93
C SER A 3 80.17 40.92 34.29
N ALA A 4 79.36 40.15 35.01
CA ALA A 4 78.72 38.95 34.46
C ALA A 4 77.32 39.32 33.97
N SER A 5 77.14 39.39 32.65
CA SER A 5 75.84 39.59 32.01
C SER A 5 75.35 38.30 31.35
N PHE A 6 74.03 38.15 31.26
CA PHE A 6 73.37 37.06 30.55
C PHE A 6 72.09 37.58 29.89
N GLY A 7 71.47 36.78 29.03
CA GLY A 7 70.23 37.15 28.34
C GLY A 7 70.37 38.43 27.50
N ASP A 8 69.34 39.26 27.53
CA ASP A 8 69.17 40.52 26.78
C ASP A 8 69.40 41.74 27.69
N GLY A 9 70.51 41.73 28.43
CA GLY A 9 70.94 42.85 29.28
C GLY A 9 70.73 42.64 30.78
N GLU A 10 70.43 41.41 31.20
CA GLU A 10 70.47 40.99 32.60
C GLU A 10 71.92 40.84 33.08
N TYR A 11 72.10 40.95 34.39
CA TYR A 11 73.41 40.88 35.00
C TYR A 11 73.35 40.36 36.42
N ILE A 12 74.51 39.95 36.87
CA ILE A 12 74.80 39.58 38.23
C ILE A 12 75.65 40.70 38.84
N PHE A 13 75.28 41.15 40.04
CA PHE A 13 76.04 42.13 40.80
C PHE A 13 76.23 41.66 42.24
N SER A 14 77.25 42.18 42.90
CA SER A 14 77.55 41.87 44.29
C SER A 14 77.97 43.09 45.09
N PHE A 15 77.68 43.06 46.38
CA PHE A 15 78.03 44.09 47.36
C PHE A 15 78.36 43.46 48.71
N ASP A 16 79.13 44.14 49.55
CA ASP A 16 79.49 43.66 50.89
C ASP A 16 78.45 44.05 51.96
N ASN A 17 78.66 43.61 53.20
CA ASN A 17 77.76 43.88 54.33
C ASN A 17 77.59 45.37 54.66
N ASP A 18 78.62 46.18 54.35
CA ASP A 18 78.63 47.63 54.52
C ASP A 18 77.98 48.36 53.33
N LEU A 19 77.40 47.61 52.39
CA LEU A 19 76.70 48.11 51.20
C LEU A 19 77.62 48.77 50.17
N HIS A 20 78.92 48.40 50.14
CA HIS A 20 79.81 48.82 49.07
C HIS A 20 79.74 47.88 47.87
N ILE A 21 79.74 48.44 46.66
CA ILE A 21 79.75 47.66 45.43
C ILE A 21 81.04 46.83 45.31
N ILE A 22 80.90 45.51 45.15
CA ILE A 22 82.00 44.61 44.81
C ILE A 22 82.10 44.42 43.31
N SER A 23 80.97 44.20 42.63
CA SER A 23 80.88 44.07 41.18
C SER A 23 79.51 44.53 40.69
N HIS A 24 79.46 45.46 39.73
CA HIS A 24 78.23 45.93 39.12
C HIS A 24 78.54 46.49 37.72
N PRO A 25 77.69 46.31 36.69
CA PRO A 25 77.99 46.76 35.32
C PRO A 25 78.09 48.28 35.19
N ASN A 26 77.25 49.04 35.91
CA ASN A 26 77.13 50.49 35.77
C ASN A 26 77.64 51.29 36.98
N ARG A 27 78.31 50.63 37.94
CA ARG A 27 78.76 51.28 39.19
C ARG A 27 80.21 50.92 39.50
N PRO A 28 81.03 51.89 39.94
CA PRO A 28 82.41 51.60 40.31
C PRO A 28 82.49 50.75 41.58
N ARG A 29 83.52 49.91 41.66
CA ARG A 29 83.80 49.12 42.86
C ARG A 29 84.13 50.04 44.04
N GLY A 30 83.55 49.76 45.20
CA GLY A 30 83.71 50.53 46.43
C GLY A 30 82.73 51.70 46.57
N GLU A 31 81.81 51.91 45.61
CA GLU A 31 80.74 52.90 45.77
C GLU A 31 79.83 52.52 46.95
N ASP A 32 79.63 53.45 47.88
CA ASP A 32 78.74 53.29 49.04
C ASP A 32 77.28 53.46 48.61
N MET A 33 76.48 52.41 48.84
CA MET A 33 75.07 52.35 48.46
C MET A 33 74.12 52.49 49.65
N SER A 34 74.62 52.81 50.84
CA SER A 34 73.81 52.90 52.07
C SER A 34 72.69 53.93 52.01
N ALA A 35 72.88 55.03 51.27
CA ALA A 35 71.89 56.08 51.05
C ALA A 35 71.20 55.99 49.68
N TYR A 36 71.41 54.91 48.92
CA TYR A 36 70.84 54.80 47.58
C TYR A 36 69.37 54.40 47.61
N GLN A 37 68.54 55.27 47.02
CA GLN A 37 67.12 55.01 46.78
C GLN A 37 66.84 54.78 45.30
N ASP A 38 65.97 53.82 45.00
CA ASP A 38 65.45 53.65 43.64
C ASP A 38 64.43 54.75 43.28
N SER A 39 63.90 54.76 42.06
CA SER A 39 62.91 55.78 41.66
C SER A 39 61.57 55.72 42.40
N SER A 40 61.29 54.66 43.15
CA SER A 40 60.11 54.57 44.02
C SER A 40 60.35 55.14 45.42
N GLY A 41 61.59 55.50 45.74
CA GLY A 41 62.01 55.97 47.06
C GLY A 41 62.40 54.83 48.02
N MET A 42 62.60 53.61 47.51
CA MET A 42 62.98 52.45 48.33
C MET A 42 64.49 52.44 48.58
N ASP A 43 64.91 52.27 49.84
CA ASP A 43 66.31 52.05 50.23
C ASP A 43 66.80 50.68 49.74
N LEU A 44 67.23 50.64 48.47
CA LEU A 44 67.36 49.41 47.71
C LEU A 44 68.38 48.42 48.30
N TYR A 45 69.58 48.91 48.64
CA TYR A 45 70.67 48.04 49.13
C TYR A 45 70.44 47.61 50.57
N ALA A 46 69.69 48.40 51.36
CA ALA A 46 69.21 47.96 52.66
C ALA A 46 68.21 46.80 52.51
N ALA A 47 67.25 46.93 51.59
CA ALA A 47 66.27 45.86 51.29
C ALA A 47 66.95 44.59 50.74
N PHE A 48 67.97 44.72 49.89
CA PHE A 48 68.75 43.56 49.44
C PHE A 48 69.52 42.89 50.57
N ARG A 49 70.16 43.65 51.47
CA ARG A 49 70.86 43.09 52.63
C ARG A 49 69.90 42.37 53.56
N GLU A 50 68.73 42.94 53.83
CA GLU A 50 67.69 42.29 54.62
C GLU A 50 67.26 40.96 54.00
N ALA A 51 66.96 40.95 52.69
CA ALA A 51 66.61 39.73 51.97
C ALA A 51 67.74 38.69 51.98
N ALA A 52 68.99 39.12 51.81
CA ALA A 52 70.16 38.24 51.83
C ALA A 52 70.37 37.62 53.22
N GLN A 53 70.28 38.42 54.28
CA GLN A 53 70.44 37.97 55.68
C GLN A 53 69.29 37.08 56.15
N ALA A 54 68.10 37.20 55.56
CA ALA A 54 66.96 36.33 55.81
C ALA A 54 67.10 34.92 55.17
N GLY A 55 68.25 34.59 54.57
CA GLY A 55 68.48 33.32 53.88
C GLY A 55 68.32 33.39 52.35
N GLY A 56 68.18 34.60 51.81
CA GLY A 56 67.96 34.89 50.41
C GLY A 56 66.49 35.14 50.06
N GLY A 57 66.24 35.99 49.07
CA GLY A 57 64.89 36.41 48.75
C GLY A 57 64.78 37.25 47.48
N HIS A 58 63.54 37.44 47.03
CA HIS A 58 63.23 38.28 45.88
C HIS A 58 62.94 39.71 46.33
N VAL A 59 63.50 40.69 45.63
CA VAL A 59 63.25 42.11 45.85
C VAL A 59 62.86 42.73 44.52
N GLY A 60 61.69 43.36 44.48
CA GLY A 60 61.20 44.14 43.35
C GLY A 60 61.58 45.60 43.51
N TYR A 61 62.18 46.20 42.48
CA TYR A 61 62.72 47.56 42.53
C TYR A 61 62.80 48.15 41.14
N TYR A 62 63.10 49.44 41.06
CA TYR A 62 63.36 50.11 39.80
C TYR A 62 64.87 50.14 39.50
N SER A 63 65.24 49.68 38.31
CA SER A 63 66.65 49.61 37.88
C SER A 63 66.80 50.16 36.48
N ARG A 64 67.95 50.80 36.22
CA ARG A 64 68.40 51.06 34.86
C ARG A 64 68.92 49.78 34.23
N ARG A 65 68.70 49.63 32.93
CA ARG A 65 69.37 48.60 32.11
C ARG A 65 70.85 48.92 31.97
N ILE A 66 71.63 47.95 31.48
CA ILE A 66 73.04 48.20 31.12
C ILE A 66 73.11 49.26 30.02
N THR A 67 72.12 49.26 29.12
CA THR A 67 71.95 50.19 28.02
C THR A 67 70.74 51.11 28.29
N GLY A 68 70.97 52.42 28.38
CA GLY A 68 69.93 53.43 28.59
C GLY A 68 69.76 53.87 30.05
N ASP A 69 69.07 55.00 30.23
CA ASP A 69 68.95 55.69 31.53
C ASP A 69 67.57 55.55 32.20
N GLU A 70 66.61 54.95 31.50
CA GLU A 70 65.26 54.73 32.01
C GLU A 70 65.26 53.66 33.11
N GLN A 71 64.57 53.95 34.22
CA GLN A 71 64.39 52.99 35.29
C GLN A 71 63.10 52.19 35.05
N VAL A 72 63.26 50.88 34.87
CA VAL A 72 62.15 49.94 34.68
C VAL A 72 62.04 49.00 35.88
N PRO A 73 60.82 48.49 36.18
CA PRO A 73 60.65 47.50 37.25
C PRO A 73 61.48 46.24 36.98
N LYS A 74 62.24 45.81 37.98
CA LYS A 74 63.09 44.63 37.98
C LYS A 74 62.84 43.82 39.24
N ILE A 75 62.84 42.50 39.11
CA ILE A 75 62.79 41.59 40.25
C ILE A 75 64.11 40.83 40.29
N SER A 76 64.86 40.99 41.39
CA SER A 76 66.11 40.27 41.61
C SER A 76 65.99 39.32 42.79
N TYR A 77 66.57 38.13 42.65
CA TYR A 77 66.88 37.26 43.76
C TYR A 77 68.25 37.62 44.32
N VAL A 78 68.34 37.75 45.64
CA VAL A 78 69.60 38.02 46.35
C VAL A 78 69.91 36.84 47.27
N ALA A 79 71.17 36.40 47.24
CA ALA A 79 71.69 35.35 48.11
C ALA A 79 72.92 35.87 48.87
N TYR A 80 73.02 35.52 50.15
CA TYR A 80 74.19 35.83 50.97
C TYR A 80 75.24 34.72 50.87
N LEU A 81 76.52 35.11 50.75
CA LEU A 81 77.68 34.23 50.70
C LEU A 81 78.54 34.46 51.96
N PRO A 82 78.38 33.62 53.01
CA PRO A 82 79.03 33.84 54.30
C PRO A 82 80.56 33.84 54.26
N GLU A 83 81.16 33.05 53.36
CA GLU A 83 82.62 32.93 53.26
C GLU A 83 83.32 34.21 52.81
N TRP A 84 82.61 35.08 52.08
CA TRP A 84 83.15 36.33 51.55
C TRP A 84 82.46 37.56 52.12
N GLU A 85 81.45 37.37 52.96
CA GLU A 85 80.55 38.42 53.44
C GLU A 85 79.93 39.26 52.30
N TRP A 86 79.68 38.61 51.16
CA TRP A 86 79.12 39.24 49.97
C TRP A 86 77.66 38.83 49.78
N SER A 87 76.84 39.77 49.34
CA SER A 87 75.52 39.49 48.80
C SER A 87 75.60 39.48 47.28
N LEU A 88 75.13 38.40 46.66
CA LEU A 88 75.05 38.23 45.21
C LEU A 88 73.61 38.38 44.76
N ALA A 89 73.36 39.26 43.79
CA ALA A 89 72.04 39.56 43.30
C ALA A 89 71.97 39.39 41.78
N THR A 90 70.87 38.80 41.33
CA THR A 90 70.58 38.66 39.90
C THR A 90 69.08 38.69 39.66
N GLY A 91 68.65 39.20 38.52
CA GLY A 91 67.24 39.42 38.26
C GLY A 91 66.90 39.74 36.83
N VAL A 92 65.61 39.71 36.56
CA VAL A 92 64.99 39.92 35.26
C VAL A 92 64.10 41.16 35.32
N TYR A 93 64.01 41.87 34.21
CA TYR A 93 63.12 43.02 34.11
C TYR A 93 61.68 42.57 33.86
N VAL A 94 60.71 43.23 34.49
CA VAL A 94 59.30 42.81 34.51
C VAL A 94 58.63 43.08 33.16
N ASP A 95 59.05 44.12 32.45
CA ASP A 95 58.64 44.42 31.08
C ASP A 95 59.01 43.30 30.09
N ASP A 96 60.19 42.68 30.22
CA ASP A 96 60.60 41.53 29.39
C ASP A 96 59.70 40.31 29.63
N ILE A 97 59.37 40.02 30.90
CA ILE A 97 58.40 38.99 31.27
C ILE A 97 57.03 39.29 30.66
N ASN A 98 56.56 40.53 30.79
CA ASN A 98 55.26 40.96 30.27
C ASN A 98 55.23 40.85 28.74
N ALA A 99 56.27 41.27 28.04
CA ALA A 99 56.35 41.17 26.58
C ALA A 99 56.31 39.71 26.12
N ALA A 100 57.10 38.83 26.74
CA ALA A 100 57.10 37.40 26.45
C ALA A 100 55.73 36.75 26.75
N PHE A 101 55.11 37.11 27.87
CA PHE A 101 53.79 36.63 28.25
C PHE A 101 52.70 37.07 27.26
N ILE A 102 52.65 38.36 26.92
CA ILE A 102 51.68 38.91 25.96
C ILE A 102 51.87 38.29 24.58
N ALA A 103 53.11 38.13 24.12
CA ALA A 103 53.40 37.44 22.85
C ALA A 103 52.89 35.98 22.86
N GLY A 104 53.09 35.26 23.98
CA GLY A 104 52.56 33.91 24.18
C GLY A 104 51.03 33.85 24.22
N LEU A 105 50.39 34.83 24.85
CA LEU A 105 48.94 34.96 24.91
C LEU A 105 48.35 35.23 23.52
N ILE A 106 48.90 36.20 22.78
CA ILE A 106 48.48 36.51 21.42
C ILE A 106 48.64 35.29 20.52
N ARG A 107 49.77 34.58 20.59
CA ARG A 107 50.00 33.36 19.80
C ARG A 107 48.96 32.28 20.11
N SER A 108 48.66 32.05 21.39
CA SER A 108 47.66 31.06 21.81
C SER A 108 46.25 31.43 21.32
N ILE A 109 45.86 32.70 21.44
CA ILE A 109 44.57 33.20 20.94
C ILE A 109 44.48 33.06 19.42
N VAL A 110 45.54 33.42 18.70
CA VAL A 110 45.59 33.30 17.23
C VAL A 110 45.43 31.83 16.80
N ILE A 111 46.12 30.89 17.45
CA ILE A 111 45.97 29.46 17.16
C ILE A 111 44.54 28.99 17.43
N LEU A 112 43.97 29.38 18.57
CA LEU A 112 42.60 29.03 18.95
C LEU A 112 41.59 29.57 17.94
N LEU A 113 41.76 30.80 17.47
CA LEU A 113 40.89 31.39 16.45
C LEU A 113 41.05 30.71 15.09
N ILE A 114 42.29 30.44 14.66
CA ILE A 114 42.57 29.77 13.38
C ILE A 114 41.96 28.37 13.32
N ILE A 115 41.87 27.66 14.45
CA ILE A 115 41.31 26.30 14.48
C ILE A 115 39.82 26.34 14.83
N GLY A 116 39.46 27.08 15.87
CA GLY A 116 38.10 27.11 16.42
C GLY A 116 37.09 27.74 15.47
N LEU A 117 37.47 28.79 14.75
CA LEU A 117 36.57 29.49 13.84
C LEU A 117 36.20 28.61 12.62
N PRO A 118 37.15 27.97 11.89
CA PRO A 118 36.80 27.02 10.84
C PRO A 118 35.98 25.83 11.32
N VAL A 119 36.30 25.26 12.48
CA VAL A 119 35.52 24.13 13.03
C VAL A 119 34.08 24.55 13.33
N THR A 120 33.88 25.72 13.93
CA THR A 120 32.54 26.25 14.24
C THR A 120 31.75 26.55 12.97
N LEU A 121 32.39 27.16 11.96
CA LEU A 121 31.78 27.42 10.66
C LEU A 121 31.42 26.13 9.92
N LEU A 122 32.32 25.14 9.92
CA LEU A 122 32.09 23.83 9.31
C LEU A 122 30.91 23.14 9.99
N MET A 123 30.86 23.13 11.33
CA MET A 123 29.79 22.50 12.08
C MET A 123 28.45 23.19 11.82
N GLY A 124 28.43 24.52 11.77
CA GLY A 124 27.25 25.30 11.38
C GLY A 124 26.80 25.01 9.94
N TRP A 125 27.73 24.84 9.01
CA TRP A 125 27.44 24.46 7.63
C TRP A 125 26.84 23.05 7.54
N VAL A 126 27.44 22.05 8.22
CA VAL A 126 26.93 20.67 8.25
C VAL A 126 25.54 20.60 8.88
N ILE A 127 25.32 21.24 10.03
CA ILE A 127 24.00 21.27 10.70
C ILE A 127 22.96 21.90 9.77
N ARG A 128 23.31 22.99 9.09
CA ARG A 128 22.42 23.68 8.16
C ARG A 128 22.14 22.87 6.89
N ASP A 129 23.14 22.17 6.36
CA ASP A 129 23.00 21.28 5.21
C ASP A 129 22.10 20.08 5.54
N VAL A 130 22.36 19.40 6.66
CA VAL A 130 21.55 18.28 7.15
C VAL A 130 20.11 18.72 7.41
N SER A 131 19.90 19.84 8.10
CA SER A 131 18.55 20.34 8.37
C SER A 131 17.78 20.67 7.09
N ARG A 132 18.46 21.18 6.05
CA ARG A 132 17.85 21.45 4.74
C ARG A 132 17.49 20.16 3.99
N ARG A 133 18.39 19.17 3.97
CA ARG A 133 18.12 17.87 3.31
C ARG A 133 17.02 17.07 4.01
N LEU A 134 16.89 17.24 5.33
CA LEU A 134 15.78 16.64 6.08
C LEU A 134 14.46 17.40 5.91
N GLY A 135 14.50 18.66 5.46
CA GLY A 135 13.31 19.49 5.26
C GLY A 135 12.84 20.21 6.52
N GLY A 136 13.64 20.24 7.58
CA GLY A 136 13.28 20.89 8.85
C GLY A 136 13.79 20.15 10.09
N ASP A 137 13.03 20.23 11.19
CA ASP A 137 13.32 19.52 12.45
C ASP A 137 13.11 18.01 12.26
N PRO A 138 14.13 17.16 12.50
CA PRO A 138 14.01 15.70 12.42
C PRO A 138 12.88 15.12 13.27
N ARG A 139 12.59 15.73 14.43
CA ARG A 139 11.52 15.29 15.33
C ARG A 139 10.14 15.52 14.72
N TYR A 140 9.99 16.58 13.93
CA TYR A 140 8.74 16.82 13.20
C TYR A 140 8.54 15.76 12.12
N ALA A 141 9.56 15.47 11.31
CA ALA A 141 9.49 14.39 10.32
C ALA A 141 9.15 13.04 10.96
N ALA A 142 9.76 12.71 12.10
CA ALA A 142 9.44 11.49 12.85
C ALA A 142 7.98 11.46 13.33
N SER A 143 7.42 12.60 13.77
CA SER A 143 6.00 12.67 14.16
C SER A 143 5.06 12.45 12.97
N VAL A 144 5.38 12.98 11.80
CA VAL A 144 4.60 12.76 10.56
C VAL A 144 4.60 11.28 10.20
N VAL A 145 5.78 10.63 10.21
CA VAL A 145 5.89 9.19 9.94
C VAL A 145 5.09 8.37 10.95
N ARG A 146 5.03 8.81 12.22
CA ARG A 146 4.25 8.13 13.25
C ARG A 146 2.75 8.20 12.98
N TYR A 147 2.22 9.36 12.57
CA TYR A 147 0.82 9.46 12.14
C TYR A 147 0.50 8.54 10.97
N ILE A 148 1.39 8.49 9.96
CA ILE A 148 1.24 7.59 8.80
C ILE A 148 1.24 6.13 9.26
N ALA A 149 2.15 5.75 10.17
CA ALA A 149 2.25 4.39 10.69
C ALA A 149 1.02 4.00 11.54
N ASP A 150 0.42 4.95 12.24
CA ASP A 150 -0.82 4.78 13.00
C ASP A 150 -2.07 4.80 12.08
N GLY A 151 -1.90 4.99 10.77
CA GLY A 151 -2.97 5.01 9.77
C GLY A 151 -3.68 6.36 9.62
N ASP A 152 -3.25 7.39 10.35
CA ASP A 152 -3.77 8.76 10.18
C ASP A 152 -3.06 9.46 9.01
N LEU A 153 -3.71 9.38 7.84
CA LEU A 153 -3.26 10.06 6.62
C LEU A 153 -3.89 11.45 6.45
N THR A 154 -4.71 11.90 7.40
CA THR A 154 -5.46 13.16 7.30
C THR A 154 -4.63 14.39 7.70
N GLN A 155 -3.55 14.17 8.45
CA GLN A 155 -2.65 15.23 8.89
C GLN A 155 -1.97 15.90 7.70
N THR A 156 -2.04 17.23 7.66
CA THR A 156 -1.30 18.02 6.68
C THR A 156 0.12 18.22 7.17
N THR A 157 1.08 17.94 6.29
CA THR A 157 2.50 18.15 6.58
C THR A 157 2.85 19.61 6.27
N GLN A 158 3.54 20.26 7.19
CA GLN A 158 4.02 21.63 7.01
C GLN A 158 5.32 21.58 6.23
N LEU A 159 5.22 21.74 4.91
CA LEU A 159 6.37 21.88 4.05
C LEU A 159 6.65 23.33 3.68
N SER A 160 7.93 23.65 3.55
CA SER A 160 8.34 24.88 2.88
C SER A 160 7.89 24.85 1.43
N ALA A 161 7.29 25.94 0.94
CA ALA A 161 6.75 26.02 -0.44
C ALA A 161 7.79 25.78 -1.55
N LYS A 162 9.09 25.87 -1.23
CA LYS A 162 10.19 25.65 -2.17
C LYS A 162 10.85 24.27 -2.03
N ASP A 163 10.41 23.47 -1.07
CA ASP A 163 10.99 22.16 -0.82
C ASP A 163 10.43 21.10 -1.79
N ARG A 164 11.33 20.37 -2.44
CA ARG A 164 11.02 19.39 -3.49
C ARG A 164 11.87 18.13 -3.44
N GLU A 165 12.86 18.10 -2.56
CA GLU A 165 13.89 17.06 -2.54
C GLU A 165 14.24 16.62 -1.12
N SER A 166 13.65 17.24 -0.09
CA SER A 166 13.91 16.82 1.28
C SER A 166 13.26 15.50 1.62
N LEU A 167 13.78 14.85 2.66
CA LEU A 167 13.16 13.67 3.22
C LEU A 167 11.70 13.92 3.64
N LEU A 168 11.40 15.09 4.21
CA LEU A 168 10.03 15.45 4.60
C LEU A 168 9.10 15.59 3.38
N PHE A 169 9.62 16.06 2.24
CA PHE A 169 8.88 16.11 0.97
C PHE A 169 8.52 14.71 0.48
N ASP A 170 9.47 13.79 0.47
CA ASP A 170 9.22 12.41 0.07
C ASP A 170 8.26 11.70 1.02
N ILE A 171 8.35 11.95 2.33
CA ILE A 171 7.39 11.44 3.32
C ILE A 171 5.98 11.97 3.04
N ASN A 172 5.82 13.26 2.74
CA ASN A 172 4.49 13.80 2.41
C ASN A 172 3.94 13.21 1.11
N ARG A 173 4.78 13.07 0.08
CA ARG A 173 4.37 12.45 -1.18
C ARG A 173 3.92 10.99 -0.98
N MET A 174 4.62 10.26 -0.11
CA MET A 174 4.23 8.91 0.30
C MET A 174 2.88 8.92 1.03
N ARG A 175 2.66 9.83 1.99
CA ARG A 175 1.37 10.02 2.67
C ARG A 175 0.24 10.28 1.68
N GLU A 176 0.41 11.20 0.74
CA GLU A 176 -0.60 11.56 -0.27
C GLU A 176 -0.93 10.38 -1.18
N THR A 177 0.09 9.63 -1.60
CA THR A 177 -0.08 8.45 -2.44
C THR A 177 -0.85 7.37 -1.68
N LEU A 178 -0.48 7.10 -0.42
CA LEU A 178 -1.22 6.16 0.43
C LEU A 178 -2.67 6.61 0.65
N ALA A 179 -2.90 7.89 0.93
CA ALA A 179 -4.24 8.43 1.15
C ALA A 179 -5.12 8.25 -0.09
N LYS A 180 -4.55 8.52 -1.27
CA LYS A 180 -5.22 8.29 -2.55
C LYS A 180 -5.54 6.81 -2.75
N THR A 181 -4.58 5.91 -2.58
CA THR A 181 -4.80 4.46 -2.75
C THR A 181 -5.88 3.94 -1.79
N ILE A 182 -5.88 4.36 -0.53
CA ILE A 182 -6.94 3.99 0.42
C ILE A 182 -8.30 4.56 0.00
N GLY A 183 -8.32 5.81 -0.50
CA GLY A 183 -9.52 6.42 -1.05
C GLY A 183 -10.08 5.66 -2.26
N ASP A 184 -9.21 5.25 -3.18
CA ASP A 184 -9.56 4.45 -4.36
C ASP A 184 -10.12 3.08 -3.94
N ILE A 185 -9.47 2.38 -2.98
CA ILE A 185 -9.96 1.11 -2.43
C ILE A 185 -11.35 1.28 -1.78
N HIS A 186 -11.55 2.34 -0.99
CA HIS A 186 -12.85 2.60 -0.36
C HIS A 186 -13.93 2.89 -1.41
N HIS A 187 -13.59 3.62 -2.47
CA HIS A 187 -14.50 3.88 -3.58
C HIS A 187 -14.87 2.60 -4.33
N GLU A 188 -13.90 1.75 -4.66
CA GLU A 188 -14.13 0.45 -5.30
C GLU A 188 -14.95 -0.49 -4.42
N ALA A 189 -14.68 -0.54 -3.10
CA ALA A 189 -15.46 -1.33 -2.15
C ALA A 189 -16.94 -0.90 -2.12
N ASN A 190 -17.21 0.41 -2.18
CA ASN A 190 -18.58 0.91 -2.28
C ASN A 190 -19.24 0.52 -3.60
N GLN A 191 -18.52 0.53 -4.72
CA GLN A 191 -19.06 0.05 -6.00
C GLN A 191 -19.39 -1.44 -5.95
N VAL A 192 -18.53 -2.27 -5.34
CA VAL A 192 -18.79 -3.69 -5.13
C VAL A 192 -20.03 -3.88 -4.26
N ASN A 193 -20.16 -3.13 -3.16
CA ASN A 193 -21.33 -3.23 -2.28
C ASN A 193 -22.63 -2.89 -3.01
N ASN A 194 -22.64 -1.81 -3.80
CA ASN A 194 -23.79 -1.47 -4.64
C ASN A 194 -24.10 -2.55 -5.67
N GLY A 195 -23.07 -3.16 -6.28
CA GLY A 195 -23.23 -4.28 -7.21
C GLY A 195 -23.83 -5.52 -6.55
N VAL A 196 -23.45 -5.81 -5.30
CA VAL A 196 -24.02 -6.91 -4.50
C VAL A 196 -25.49 -6.64 -4.20
N GLU A 197 -25.87 -5.43 -3.80
CA GLU A 197 -27.29 -5.07 -3.59
C GLU A 197 -28.13 -5.25 -4.86
N GLN A 198 -27.58 -4.89 -6.03
CA GLN A 198 -28.25 -5.14 -7.30
C GLN A 198 -28.39 -6.64 -7.60
N ILE A 199 -27.37 -7.46 -7.32
CA ILE A 199 -27.44 -8.93 -7.49
C ILE A 199 -28.52 -9.52 -6.59
N VAL A 200 -28.66 -9.05 -5.36
CA VAL A 200 -29.72 -9.51 -4.44
C VAL A 200 -31.10 -9.26 -5.06
N GLY A 201 -31.36 -8.05 -5.56
CA GLY A 201 -32.63 -7.75 -6.23
C GLY A 201 -32.89 -8.60 -7.48
N VAL A 202 -31.86 -8.81 -8.32
CA VAL A 202 -31.96 -9.70 -9.50
C VAL A 202 -32.23 -11.15 -9.09
N ASN A 203 -31.66 -11.62 -7.98
CA ASN A 203 -31.85 -12.98 -7.52
C ASN A 203 -33.25 -13.21 -6.95
N GLU A 204 -33.85 -12.21 -6.29
CA GLU A 204 -35.26 -12.24 -5.87
C GLU A 204 -36.21 -12.31 -7.08
N GLU A 205 -35.94 -11.52 -8.13
CA GLU A 205 -36.71 -11.57 -9.38
C GLU A 205 -36.56 -12.93 -10.07
N LEU A 206 -35.33 -13.47 -10.13
CA LEU A 206 -35.07 -14.79 -10.71
C LEU A 206 -35.79 -15.90 -9.93
N SER A 207 -35.81 -15.83 -8.60
CA SER A 207 -36.55 -16.78 -7.76
C SER A 207 -38.04 -16.74 -8.09
N THR A 208 -38.62 -15.54 -8.16
CA THR A 208 -40.04 -15.33 -8.51
C THR A 208 -40.36 -15.91 -9.90
N ARG A 209 -39.53 -15.62 -10.91
CA ARG A 209 -39.72 -16.18 -12.26
C ARG A 209 -39.57 -17.69 -12.30
N THR A 210 -38.70 -18.26 -11.48
CA THR A 210 -38.53 -19.71 -11.37
C THR A 210 -39.76 -20.36 -10.75
N GLU A 211 -40.37 -19.73 -9.74
CA GLU A 211 -41.65 -20.16 -9.15
C GLU A 211 -42.80 -20.09 -10.16
N GLU A 212 -42.91 -19.00 -10.91
CA GLU A 212 -43.90 -18.85 -11.99
C GLU A 212 -43.73 -19.93 -13.07
N GLN A 213 -42.48 -20.18 -13.48
CA GLN A 213 -42.18 -21.20 -14.49
C GLN A 213 -42.49 -22.61 -13.97
N ALA A 214 -42.24 -22.90 -12.69
CA ALA A 214 -42.63 -24.15 -12.07
C ALA A 214 -44.16 -24.33 -12.05
N ALA A 215 -44.90 -23.25 -11.76
CA ALA A 215 -46.37 -23.26 -11.81
C ALA A 215 -46.90 -23.53 -13.22
N SER A 216 -46.36 -22.85 -14.24
CA SER A 216 -46.73 -23.10 -15.65
C SER A 216 -46.40 -24.53 -16.09
N LEU A 217 -45.30 -25.10 -15.61
CA LEU A 217 -44.94 -26.49 -15.90
C LEU A 217 -45.91 -27.47 -15.23
N ALA A 218 -46.36 -27.19 -14.01
CA ALA A 218 -47.38 -27.99 -13.33
C ALA A 218 -48.73 -27.96 -14.08
N GLU A 219 -49.14 -26.79 -14.58
CA GLU A 219 -50.36 -26.67 -15.41
C GLU A 219 -50.22 -27.41 -16.74
N THR A 220 -49.04 -27.35 -17.37
CA THR A 220 -48.73 -28.11 -18.59
C THR A 220 -48.80 -29.62 -18.33
N ALA A 221 -48.24 -30.09 -17.22
CA ALA A 221 -48.29 -31.50 -16.83
C ALA A 221 -49.75 -31.97 -16.62
N SER A 222 -50.56 -31.18 -15.90
CA SER A 222 -51.98 -31.47 -15.71
C SER A 222 -52.75 -31.50 -17.05
N SER A 223 -52.44 -30.59 -17.96
CA SER A 223 -53.04 -30.56 -19.30
C SER A 223 -52.66 -31.82 -20.10
N MET A 224 -51.42 -32.28 -19.97
CA MET A 224 -50.95 -33.52 -20.61
C MET A 224 -51.61 -34.77 -20.02
N GLU A 225 -51.90 -34.80 -18.71
CA GLU A 225 -52.70 -35.88 -18.09
C GLU A 225 -54.12 -35.91 -18.67
N GLN A 226 -54.78 -34.75 -18.78
CA GLN A 226 -56.12 -34.66 -19.36
C GLN A 226 -56.15 -35.06 -20.85
N LEU A 227 -55.15 -34.65 -21.62
CA LEU A 227 -54.99 -35.05 -23.02
C LEU A 227 -54.77 -36.56 -23.13
N THR A 228 -53.94 -37.15 -22.27
CA THR A 228 -53.68 -38.59 -22.25
C THR A 228 -54.95 -39.37 -21.95
N ALA A 229 -55.77 -38.92 -20.98
CA ALA A 229 -57.07 -39.50 -20.69
C ALA A 229 -58.01 -39.43 -21.90
N THR A 230 -58.05 -38.29 -22.58
CA THR A 230 -58.88 -38.09 -23.79
C THR A 230 -58.44 -38.99 -24.94
N VAL A 231 -57.12 -39.12 -25.16
CA VAL A 231 -56.56 -40.01 -26.19
C VAL A 231 -56.91 -41.48 -25.89
N LYS A 232 -56.81 -41.90 -24.62
CA LYS A 232 -57.22 -43.25 -24.20
C LYS A 232 -58.71 -43.48 -24.47
N GLN A 233 -59.56 -42.52 -24.10
CA GLN A 233 -61.00 -42.60 -24.35
C GLN A 233 -61.33 -42.66 -25.85
N ASN A 234 -60.63 -41.88 -26.68
CA ASN A 234 -60.79 -41.94 -28.14
C ASN A 234 -60.37 -43.30 -28.71
N ALA A 235 -59.31 -43.92 -28.19
CA ALA A 235 -58.90 -45.26 -28.59
C ALA A 235 -59.95 -46.32 -28.23
N GLU A 236 -60.53 -46.24 -27.02
CA GLU A 236 -61.63 -47.11 -26.59
C GLU A 236 -62.87 -46.93 -27.47
N HIS A 237 -63.26 -45.68 -27.78
CA HIS A 237 -64.37 -45.38 -28.68
C HIS A 237 -64.13 -45.91 -30.10
N ALA A 238 -62.91 -45.80 -30.61
CA ALA A 238 -62.54 -46.35 -31.92
C ALA A 238 -62.66 -47.88 -31.94
N ASP A 239 -62.26 -48.57 -30.87
CA ASP A 239 -62.42 -50.03 -30.76
C ASP A 239 -63.89 -50.46 -30.62
N HIS A 240 -64.68 -49.71 -29.87
CA HIS A 240 -66.14 -49.89 -29.79
C HIS A 240 -66.80 -49.70 -31.16
N ALA A 241 -66.44 -48.64 -31.89
CA ALA A 241 -66.96 -48.38 -33.24
C ALA A 241 -66.54 -49.48 -34.22
N ARG A 242 -65.30 -49.96 -34.15
CA ARG A 242 -64.81 -51.11 -34.93
C ARG A 242 -65.67 -52.35 -34.67
N THR A 243 -65.90 -52.68 -33.40
CA THR A 243 -66.72 -53.83 -33.01
C THR A 243 -68.16 -53.72 -33.53
N LEU A 244 -68.76 -52.53 -33.43
CA LEU A 244 -70.10 -52.28 -33.95
C LEU A 244 -70.16 -52.41 -35.48
N ALA A 245 -69.17 -51.89 -36.20
CA ALA A 245 -69.06 -52.01 -37.64
C ALA A 245 -68.91 -53.47 -38.09
N THR A 246 -68.10 -54.28 -37.38
CA THR A 246 -67.99 -55.72 -37.64
C THR A 246 -69.32 -56.44 -37.45
N ARG A 247 -70.06 -56.17 -36.36
CA ARG A 247 -71.40 -56.76 -36.14
C ARG A 247 -72.40 -56.36 -37.23
N ALA A 248 -72.35 -55.10 -37.69
CA ALA A 248 -73.19 -54.63 -38.77
C ALA A 248 -72.86 -55.35 -40.09
N ALA A 249 -71.57 -55.55 -40.39
CA ALA A 249 -71.11 -56.32 -41.55
C ALA A 249 -71.57 -57.79 -41.48
N ASP A 250 -71.44 -58.46 -40.32
CA ASP A 250 -71.93 -59.82 -40.12
C ASP A 250 -73.45 -59.93 -40.30
N SER A 251 -74.19 -58.92 -39.83
CA SER A 251 -75.64 -58.88 -40.02
C SER A 251 -76.02 -58.67 -41.49
N ALA A 252 -75.30 -57.79 -42.21
CA ALA A 252 -75.49 -57.58 -43.63
C ALA A 252 -75.17 -58.86 -44.43
N GLN A 253 -74.12 -59.60 -44.07
CA GLN A 253 -73.78 -60.88 -44.69
C GLN A 253 -74.88 -61.93 -44.51
N ARG A 254 -75.40 -62.10 -43.29
CA ARG A 254 -76.54 -63.02 -43.05
C ARG A 254 -77.80 -62.60 -43.82
N GLY A 255 -78.03 -61.29 -43.96
CA GLY A 255 -79.08 -60.75 -44.80
C GLY A 255 -78.88 -61.08 -46.28
N SER A 256 -77.65 -60.97 -46.78
CA SER A 256 -77.26 -61.38 -48.13
C SER A 256 -77.55 -62.87 -48.36
N ASP A 257 -77.12 -63.74 -47.45
CA ASP A 257 -77.33 -65.20 -47.56
C ASP A 257 -78.83 -65.56 -47.61
N SER A 258 -79.63 -64.85 -46.80
CA SER A 258 -81.09 -64.98 -46.81
C SER A 258 -81.69 -64.54 -48.15
N MET A 259 -81.21 -63.43 -48.72
CA MET A 259 -81.65 -62.97 -50.05
C MET A 259 -81.21 -63.92 -51.17
N THR A 260 -80.02 -64.52 -51.09
CA THR A 260 -79.60 -65.59 -52.01
C THR A 260 -80.58 -66.76 -51.95
N THR A 261 -80.99 -67.17 -50.75
CA THR A 261 -82.00 -68.23 -50.58
C THR A 261 -83.33 -67.85 -51.24
N VAL A 262 -83.81 -66.62 -51.02
CA VAL A 262 -85.04 -66.09 -51.66
C VAL A 262 -84.93 -66.10 -53.18
N ILE A 263 -83.80 -65.66 -53.75
CA ILE A 263 -83.54 -65.67 -55.20
C ILE A 263 -83.58 -67.10 -55.74
N THR A 264 -82.92 -68.06 -55.07
CA THR A 264 -82.96 -69.47 -55.45
C THR A 264 -84.38 -70.02 -55.43
N THR A 265 -85.15 -69.74 -54.37
CA THR A 265 -86.55 -70.16 -54.29
C THR A 265 -87.39 -69.54 -55.40
N MET A 266 -87.24 -68.24 -55.69
CA MET A 266 -87.93 -67.59 -56.81
C MET A 266 -87.54 -68.22 -58.17
N GLY A 267 -86.29 -68.64 -58.34
CA GLY A 267 -85.85 -69.42 -59.49
C GLY A 267 -86.61 -70.75 -59.63
N THR A 268 -86.74 -71.52 -58.55
CA THR A 268 -87.49 -72.78 -58.55
C THR A 268 -88.99 -72.59 -58.80
N ILE A 269 -89.57 -71.49 -58.28
CA ILE A 269 -90.97 -71.11 -58.55
C ILE A 269 -91.16 -70.79 -60.04
N ASN A 270 -90.25 -70.02 -60.63
CA ASN A 270 -90.30 -69.66 -62.04
C ASN A 270 -90.16 -70.89 -62.96
N GLU A 271 -89.27 -71.83 -62.62
CA GLU A 271 -89.13 -73.11 -63.32
C GLU A 271 -90.41 -73.94 -63.22
N SER A 272 -90.99 -74.06 -62.02
CA SER A 272 -92.26 -74.76 -61.79
C SER A 272 -93.42 -74.12 -62.58
N ALA A 273 -93.48 -72.80 -62.62
CA ALA A 273 -94.49 -72.07 -63.41
C ALA A 273 -94.32 -72.30 -64.92
N THR A 274 -93.09 -72.38 -65.41
CA THR A 274 -92.77 -72.70 -66.81
C THR A 274 -93.20 -74.13 -67.15
N GLN A 275 -92.93 -75.09 -66.27
CA GLN A 275 -93.39 -76.47 -66.42
C GLN A 275 -94.92 -76.56 -66.41
N MET A 276 -95.60 -75.85 -65.49
CA MET A 276 -97.05 -75.75 -65.48
C MET A 276 -97.60 -75.18 -66.78
N SER A 277 -96.99 -74.11 -67.31
CA SER A 277 -97.36 -73.53 -68.61
C SER A 277 -97.20 -74.55 -69.76
N SER A 278 -96.12 -75.33 -69.77
CA SER A 278 -95.93 -76.42 -70.74
C SER A 278 -97.00 -77.53 -70.61
N ILE A 279 -97.38 -77.88 -69.39
CA ILE A 279 -98.48 -78.83 -69.13
C ILE A 279 -99.80 -78.25 -69.62
N VAL A 280 -100.10 -76.99 -69.33
CA VAL A 280 -101.33 -76.31 -69.80
C VAL A 280 -101.36 -76.28 -71.33
N ASN A 281 -100.26 -75.97 -72.00
CA ASN A 281 -100.18 -76.04 -73.47
C ASN A 281 -100.38 -77.45 -74.01
N THR A 282 -99.88 -78.47 -73.29
CA THR A 282 -100.12 -79.87 -73.64
C THR A 282 -101.59 -80.25 -73.45
N ILE A 283 -102.22 -79.80 -72.36
CA ILE A 283 -103.65 -80.00 -72.10
C ILE A 283 -104.48 -79.31 -73.17
N ASP A 284 -104.14 -78.08 -73.57
CA ASP A 284 -104.80 -77.36 -74.65
C ASP A 284 -104.67 -78.11 -75.99
N GLY A 285 -103.48 -78.67 -76.27
CA GLY A 285 -103.25 -79.57 -77.39
C GLY A 285 -104.10 -80.85 -77.35
N ILE A 286 -104.21 -81.51 -76.19
CA ILE A 286 -105.06 -82.69 -75.98
C ILE A 286 -106.54 -82.31 -76.13
N ALA A 287 -106.96 -81.17 -75.58
CA ALA A 287 -108.32 -80.68 -75.70
C ALA A 287 -108.69 -80.41 -77.16
N PHE A 288 -107.78 -79.82 -77.94
CA PHE A 288 -107.95 -79.63 -79.39
C PHE A 288 -108.04 -80.97 -80.13
N GLN A 289 -107.15 -81.92 -79.84
CA GLN A 289 -107.21 -83.27 -80.43
C GLN A 289 -108.50 -84.01 -80.05
N THR A 290 -108.94 -83.89 -78.80
CA THR A 290 -110.19 -84.48 -78.28
C THR A 290 -111.39 -83.84 -78.98
N ASN A 291 -111.36 -82.52 -79.19
CA ASN A 291 -112.37 -81.80 -79.96
C ASN A 291 -112.44 -82.29 -81.42
N ILE A 292 -111.29 -82.50 -82.07
CA ILE A 292 -111.22 -83.09 -83.42
C ILE A 292 -111.71 -84.54 -83.44
N LEU A 293 -111.35 -85.36 -82.45
CA LEU A 293 -111.83 -86.75 -82.29
C LEU A 293 -113.35 -86.81 -82.07
N ALA A 294 -113.87 -85.96 -81.19
CA ALA A 294 -115.30 -85.85 -80.93
C ALA A 294 -116.05 -85.36 -82.17
N LEU A 295 -115.47 -84.42 -82.93
CA LEU A 295 -116.01 -83.97 -84.21
C LEU A 295 -116.01 -85.11 -85.25
N ASN A 296 -114.91 -85.83 -85.41
CA ASN A 296 -114.81 -86.99 -86.31
C ASN A 296 -115.77 -88.11 -85.90
N ALA A 297 -115.91 -88.41 -84.61
CA ALA A 297 -116.86 -89.39 -84.11
C ALA A 297 -118.31 -88.94 -84.33
N SER A 298 -118.61 -87.64 -84.19
CA SER A 298 -119.94 -87.09 -84.50
C SER A 298 -120.23 -87.17 -86.01
N VAL A 299 -119.24 -86.93 -86.86
CA VAL A 299 -119.34 -87.11 -88.32
C VAL A 299 -119.54 -88.59 -88.68
N GLU A 300 -118.77 -89.50 -88.10
CA GLU A 300 -118.86 -90.94 -88.42
C GLU A 300 -120.12 -91.58 -87.83
N ALA A 301 -120.60 -91.11 -86.67
CA ALA A 301 -121.92 -91.46 -86.14
C ALA A 301 -123.05 -90.96 -87.05
N ALA A 302 -122.91 -89.77 -87.65
CA ALA A 302 -123.82 -89.30 -88.69
C ALA A 302 -123.69 -90.11 -90.00
N ARG A 303 -122.56 -90.76 -90.25
CA ARG A 303 -122.27 -91.52 -91.47
C ARG A 303 -122.67 -93.00 -91.40
N ALA A 304 -122.59 -93.62 -90.22
CA ALA A 304 -123.03 -95.00 -89.97
C ALA A 304 -124.55 -95.12 -89.78
N GLY A 305 -125.26 -93.99 -89.83
CA GLY A 305 -126.69 -93.88 -89.59
C GLY A 305 -127.51 -93.51 -90.83
N GLU A 306 -127.13 -93.95 -92.04
CA GLU A 306 -128.02 -94.08 -93.22
C GLU A 306 -127.54 -95.22 -94.15
#